data_AF-A0A7J9H3M3-F1
#
_entry.id   AF-A0A7J9H3M3-F1
#
_cell.length_a   1.000
_cell.length_b   1.000
_cell.length_c   1.000
_cell.angle_alpha   90.00
_cell.angle_beta   90.00
_cell.angle_gamma   90.00
#
_symmetry.space_group_name_H-M   'P 1'
#
loop_
_entity.id
_entity.type
_entity.pdbx_description
1 polymer ?
#
loop_
_entity_poly.entity_id
_entity_poly.type
_entity_poly.pdbx_seq_one_letter_code
_entity_poly.pdbx_strand_id
1 'polypeptide(L)'
;MEVWQKESVLLFLPLSILLSGLVNVNALSYDYTASIECLAQPHKAQYGGGMIKNPELNEGLIGWSTFGNAVIEHRNESDGNKFVVAAWVQVSEEKALVRAVFRTVTGLKRAAETVAESKCWSMLKGGLTVDASGPAELFFETDNTSVEVWVDSVSLQPFTQEEWMSHHVESIEKTKRRVRIRVEAEGNPVVNSKISIHQKASGKPIGCAVNKGILDNVGYQNWFTSRFTHTTFENEMKWYTTEPVRGKEDYSLPDSIMTLMKQHNIAVRGHNIFWDDPHYQPNWVPSLQPNDLSAAANKRINSIMTKYKGQVIGWDVVNENLHFNFFESKLGPDASATFYKMAAGIDQSIPLFMNEFNTLEQKGDAASTPAKYLEKLKNIQTFMGAEAKRMAIGLECHFDVPSLPYIRSSLDTLAATNLPIWLTEIDVQSGSNQ
;
A
#
# COMPACT_ATOMS: atom_id res chain seq x y z
N MET A 1 -1.64 61.43 27.28
CA MET A 1 -2.56 61.67 26.16
C MET A 1 -1.91 61.06 24.94
N GLU A 2 -2.21 59.79 24.68
CA GLU A 2 -1.87 59.11 23.43
C GLU A 2 -2.80 57.90 23.33
N VAL A 3 -3.53 57.89 22.23
CA VAL A 3 -4.67 57.03 21.92
C VAL A 3 -4.13 55.82 21.17
N TRP A 4 -4.33 54.61 21.69
CA TRP A 4 -4.11 53.38 20.93
C TRP A 4 -5.43 52.91 20.33
N GLN A 5 -5.51 53.05 19.01
CA GLN A 5 -6.52 52.50 18.14
C GLN A 5 -6.59 50.97 18.30
N LYS A 6 -7.78 50.44 18.60
CA LYS A 6 -8.08 49.02 18.48
C LYS A 6 -8.34 48.70 17.01
N GLU A 7 -7.43 47.98 16.36
CA GLU A 7 -7.75 47.23 15.15
C GLU A 7 -8.26 45.84 15.55
N SER A 8 -9.48 45.53 15.13
CA SER A 8 -10.11 44.22 15.30
C SER A 8 -9.50 43.22 14.32
N VAL A 9 -8.52 42.44 14.76
CA VAL A 9 -8.11 41.23 14.04
C VAL A 9 -9.15 40.15 14.30
N LEU A 10 -9.98 39.86 13.29
CA LEU A 10 -10.81 38.66 13.25
C LEU A 10 -9.89 37.44 13.19
N LEU A 11 -9.63 36.81 14.34
CA LEU A 11 -9.13 35.45 14.39
C LEU A 11 -10.28 34.50 14.03
N PHE A 12 -10.31 34.04 12.77
CA PHE A 12 -11.03 32.83 12.39
C PHE A 12 -10.37 31.63 13.09
N LEU A 13 -10.84 31.31 14.29
CA LEU A 13 -10.68 29.99 14.87
C LEU A 13 -11.56 29.04 14.03
N PRO A 14 -11.01 28.01 13.35
CA PRO A 14 -11.84 26.93 12.87
C PRO A 14 -12.33 26.22 14.13
N LEU A 15 -13.55 26.56 14.55
CA LEU A 15 -14.28 25.81 15.53
C LEU A 15 -14.61 24.48 14.84
N SER A 16 -13.71 23.51 14.97
CA SER A 16 -13.98 22.11 14.66
C SER A 16 -15.04 21.64 15.66
N ILE A 17 -16.29 22.00 15.40
CA ILE A 17 -17.43 21.37 16.03
C ILE A 17 -17.37 19.93 15.55
N LEU A 18 -16.83 19.05 16.39
CA LEU A 18 -17.14 17.62 16.37
C LEU A 18 -18.62 17.47 16.70
N LEU A 19 -19.46 17.84 15.73
CA LEU A 19 -20.79 17.28 15.58
C LEU A 19 -20.54 15.85 15.15
N SER A 20 -20.38 14.96 16.12
CA SER A 20 -20.79 13.57 15.96
C SER A 20 -22.32 13.56 15.86
N GLY A 21 -22.84 14.20 14.80
CA GLY A 21 -24.13 13.83 14.25
C GLY A 21 -23.90 12.46 13.66
N LEU A 22 -24.39 11.43 14.36
CA LEU A 22 -24.67 10.14 13.75
C LEU A 22 -25.68 10.42 12.63
N VAL A 23 -25.19 10.76 11.45
CA VAL A 23 -25.90 10.37 10.25
C VAL A 23 -25.79 8.86 10.26
N ASN A 24 -26.80 8.19 10.83
CA ASN A 24 -27.01 6.77 10.63
C ASN A 24 -27.40 6.60 9.15
N VAL A 25 -26.41 6.73 8.26
CA VAL A 25 -26.52 6.13 6.95
C VAL A 25 -26.58 4.64 7.21
N ASN A 26 -27.70 4.01 6.89
CA ASN A 26 -27.82 2.55 6.93
C ASN A 26 -27.02 1.99 5.74
N ALA A 27 -25.70 2.15 5.81
CA ALA A 27 -24.73 1.71 4.81
C ALA A 27 -24.49 0.22 4.99
N LEU A 28 -24.50 -0.52 3.88
CA LEU A 28 -24.08 -1.91 3.86
C LEU A 28 -22.58 -1.98 4.23
N SER A 29 -22.22 -2.63 5.34
CA SER A 29 -20.82 -2.73 5.77
C SER A 29 -19.92 -3.27 4.67
N TYR A 30 -18.71 -2.70 4.57
CA TYR A 30 -17.71 -3.17 3.60
C TYR A 30 -17.15 -4.55 3.99
N ASP A 31 -17.04 -5.43 2.99
CA ASP A 31 -16.46 -6.76 3.12
C ASP A 31 -14.96 -6.66 2.85
N TYR A 32 -14.17 -6.66 3.93
CA TYR A 32 -12.71 -6.59 3.87
C TYR A 32 -12.06 -7.95 3.52
N THR A 33 -12.84 -9.01 3.33
CA THR A 33 -12.27 -10.34 3.05
C THR A 33 -11.65 -10.41 1.66
N ALA A 34 -10.49 -11.06 1.59
CA ALA A 34 -9.81 -11.45 0.37
C ALA A 34 -9.10 -12.79 0.63
N SER A 35 -8.98 -13.64 -0.39
CA SER A 35 -8.25 -14.91 -0.31
C SER A 35 -7.06 -14.87 -1.26
N ILE A 36 -5.91 -15.31 -0.75
CA ILE A 36 -4.69 -15.57 -1.55
C ILE A 36 -4.44 -17.08 -1.71
N GLU A 37 -5.36 -17.90 -1.19
CA GLU A 37 -5.33 -19.36 -1.33
C GLU A 37 -6.12 -19.79 -2.56
N CYS A 38 -5.63 -20.84 -3.22
CA CYS A 38 -6.35 -21.50 -4.29
C CYS A 38 -7.25 -22.58 -3.69
N LEU A 39 -8.57 -22.36 -3.73
CA LEU A 39 -9.55 -23.17 -3.01
C LEU A 39 -10.14 -24.27 -3.88
N ALA A 40 -10.49 -25.40 -3.27
CA ALA A 40 -11.17 -26.48 -4.00
C ALA A 40 -12.58 -26.08 -4.49
N GLN A 41 -13.25 -25.18 -3.77
CA GLN A 41 -14.56 -24.62 -4.10
C GLN A 41 -14.54 -23.11 -3.81
N PRO A 42 -15.22 -22.28 -4.63
CA PRO A 42 -15.28 -20.86 -4.39
C PRO A 42 -16.14 -20.56 -3.16
N HIS A 43 -15.84 -19.48 -2.46
CA HIS A 43 -16.77 -18.92 -1.48
C HIS A 43 -17.94 -18.23 -2.21
N LYS A 44 -19.07 -18.08 -1.51
CA LYS A 44 -20.24 -17.35 -2.01
C LYS A 44 -19.90 -15.93 -2.46
N ALA A 45 -20.69 -15.40 -3.39
CA ALA A 45 -20.52 -14.04 -3.88
C ALA A 45 -20.58 -13.02 -2.73
N GLN A 46 -19.62 -12.10 -2.68
CA GLN A 46 -19.68 -10.98 -1.74
C GLN A 46 -20.95 -10.18 -1.97
N TYR A 47 -21.56 -9.68 -0.90
CA TYR A 47 -22.81 -8.91 -0.96
C TYR A 47 -23.98 -9.65 -1.63
N GLY A 48 -23.95 -10.99 -1.69
CA GLY A 48 -24.93 -11.77 -2.44
C GLY A 48 -24.99 -11.44 -3.93
N GLY A 49 -23.85 -11.00 -4.50
CA GLY A 49 -23.71 -10.57 -5.90
C GLY A 49 -23.89 -9.06 -6.14
N GLY A 50 -24.46 -8.32 -5.18
CA GLY A 50 -24.73 -6.89 -5.35
C GLY A 50 -25.64 -6.63 -6.55
N MET A 51 -25.12 -5.96 -7.58
CA MET A 51 -25.83 -5.68 -8.84
C MET A 51 -25.86 -6.87 -9.82
N ILE A 52 -25.07 -7.91 -9.59
CA ILE A 52 -24.98 -9.07 -10.48
C ILE A 52 -26.18 -9.99 -10.25
N LYS A 53 -26.88 -10.36 -11.33
CA LYS A 53 -27.96 -11.36 -11.29
C LYS A 53 -27.37 -12.76 -11.41
N ASN A 54 -27.90 -13.72 -10.64
CA ASN A 54 -27.44 -15.11 -10.63
C ASN A 54 -25.90 -15.21 -10.48
N PRO A 55 -25.34 -14.65 -9.40
CA PRO A 55 -23.90 -14.45 -9.26
C PRO A 55 -23.11 -15.75 -9.11
N GLU A 56 -23.74 -16.83 -8.60
CA GLU A 56 -23.14 -18.17 -8.49
C GLU A 56 -23.58 -19.14 -9.62
N LEU A 57 -24.22 -18.65 -10.69
CA LEU A 57 -24.62 -19.44 -11.87
C LEU A 57 -25.52 -20.67 -11.58
N ASN A 58 -26.14 -20.75 -10.40
CA ASN A 58 -27.00 -21.86 -9.98
C ASN A 58 -28.30 -21.95 -10.79
N GLU A 59 -28.71 -20.86 -11.45
CA GLU A 59 -29.90 -20.78 -12.31
C GLU A 59 -29.54 -20.81 -13.81
N GLY A 60 -28.38 -21.37 -14.18
CA GLY A 60 -27.88 -21.40 -15.56
C GLY A 60 -27.28 -20.05 -15.99
N LEU A 61 -27.54 -19.62 -17.23
CA LEU A 61 -27.03 -18.34 -17.77
C LEU A 61 -28.04 -17.18 -17.62
N ILE A 62 -29.02 -17.26 -16.71
CA ILE A 62 -29.95 -16.14 -16.51
C ILE A 62 -29.15 -14.90 -16.05
N GLY A 63 -29.28 -13.78 -16.76
CA GLY A 63 -28.51 -12.56 -16.50
C GLY A 63 -27.09 -12.56 -17.06
N TRP A 64 -26.67 -13.66 -17.68
CA TRP A 64 -25.39 -13.82 -18.36
C TRP A 64 -25.64 -14.11 -19.84
N SER A 65 -24.89 -13.47 -20.71
CA SER A 65 -24.84 -13.86 -22.12
C SER A 65 -23.41 -14.19 -22.47
N THR A 66 -23.22 -14.97 -23.53
CA THR A 66 -21.88 -15.21 -24.09
C THR A 66 -21.23 -13.91 -24.60
N PHE A 67 -22.00 -12.81 -24.70
CA PHE A 67 -21.57 -11.47 -25.11
C PHE A 67 -22.36 -10.33 -24.42
N GLY A 68 -22.29 -10.24 -23.08
CA GLY A 68 -22.68 -9.08 -22.23
C GLY A 68 -24.15 -8.61 -22.17
N ASN A 69 -24.59 -8.11 -20.99
CA ASN A 69 -25.71 -7.15 -20.78
C ASN A 69 -25.83 -6.76 -19.28
N ALA A 70 -25.00 -5.83 -18.78
CA ALA A 70 -25.21 -5.14 -17.51
C ALA A 70 -25.52 -3.65 -17.73
N VAL A 71 -26.03 -2.95 -16.73
CA VAL A 71 -26.31 -1.50 -16.82
C VAL A 71 -25.67 -0.80 -15.62
N ILE A 72 -24.88 0.25 -15.90
CA ILE A 72 -24.28 1.13 -14.89
C ILE A 72 -25.03 2.46 -14.90
N GLU A 73 -25.55 2.87 -13.74
CA GLU A 73 -26.26 4.13 -13.57
C GLU A 73 -25.37 5.16 -12.87
N HIS A 74 -25.07 6.29 -13.52
CA HIS A 74 -24.45 7.47 -12.92
C HIS A 74 -25.38 8.10 -11.89
N ARG A 75 -24.96 8.02 -10.63
CA ARG A 75 -25.49 8.84 -9.54
C ARG A 75 -24.68 10.13 -9.61
N ASN A 76 -25.33 11.29 -9.52
CA ASN A 76 -24.68 12.60 -9.67
C ASN A 76 -23.70 12.87 -8.51
N GLU A 77 -22.56 12.18 -8.49
CA GLU A 77 -21.44 12.35 -7.57
C GLU A 77 -20.33 13.12 -8.30
N SER A 78 -19.75 14.10 -7.62
CA SER A 78 -18.73 14.99 -8.19
C SER A 78 -17.42 14.29 -8.57
N ASP A 79 -17.19 13.06 -8.08
CA ASP A 79 -15.99 12.26 -8.31
C ASP A 79 -16.28 10.90 -8.98
N GLY A 80 -17.48 10.74 -9.56
CA GLY A 80 -17.91 9.54 -10.28
C GLY A 80 -18.39 8.40 -9.37
N ASN A 81 -19.09 7.45 -9.97
CA ASN A 81 -19.60 6.28 -9.26
C ASN A 81 -18.49 5.32 -8.88
N LYS A 82 -18.52 4.84 -7.65
CA LYS A 82 -17.51 3.92 -7.12
C LYS A 82 -18.07 2.52 -6.95
N PHE A 83 -17.30 1.51 -7.37
CA PHE A 83 -17.69 0.11 -7.32
C PHE A 83 -16.58 -0.76 -6.76
N VAL A 84 -16.96 -1.78 -5.99
CA VAL A 84 -16.09 -2.92 -5.68
C VAL A 84 -16.55 -4.12 -6.49
N VAL A 85 -15.58 -4.83 -7.06
CA VAL A 85 -15.80 -6.08 -7.79
C VAL A 85 -15.06 -7.21 -7.07
N ALA A 86 -15.71 -8.36 -6.94
CA ALA A 86 -15.05 -9.59 -6.55
C ALA A 86 -15.63 -10.77 -7.32
N ALA A 87 -14.79 -11.74 -7.66
CA ALA A 87 -15.19 -12.98 -8.31
C ALA A 87 -14.21 -14.10 -7.95
N TRP A 88 -14.63 -15.34 -8.17
CA TRP A 88 -13.74 -16.48 -8.16
C TRP A 88 -13.51 -16.93 -9.60
N VAL A 89 -12.25 -17.19 -9.94
CA VAL A 89 -11.83 -17.57 -11.29
C VAL A 89 -10.95 -18.81 -11.27
N GLN A 90 -11.05 -19.61 -12.32
CA GLN A 90 -10.23 -20.80 -12.56
C GLN A 90 -9.84 -20.82 -14.05
N VAL A 91 -8.71 -21.43 -14.38
CA VAL A 91 -8.19 -21.51 -15.76
C VAL A 91 -7.86 -22.94 -16.18
N SER A 92 -7.89 -23.22 -17.49
CA SER A 92 -7.63 -24.56 -18.04
C SER A 92 -6.17 -24.99 -17.94
N GLU A 93 -5.26 -24.03 -18.03
CA GLU A 93 -3.81 -24.23 -17.97
C GLU A 93 -3.26 -24.08 -16.55
N GLU A 94 -1.98 -24.43 -16.33
CA GLU A 94 -1.35 -24.42 -15.01
C GLU A 94 -1.62 -23.10 -14.25
N LYS A 95 -1.32 -21.96 -14.88
CA LYS A 95 -1.62 -20.61 -14.39
C LYS A 95 -1.87 -19.64 -15.54
N ALA A 96 -2.72 -18.65 -15.31
CA ALA A 96 -2.85 -17.50 -16.20
C ALA A 96 -3.29 -16.25 -15.44
N LEU A 97 -2.87 -15.08 -15.92
CA LEU A 97 -3.37 -13.82 -15.42
C LEU A 97 -4.79 -13.60 -15.97
N VAL A 98 -5.75 -13.41 -15.09
CA VAL A 98 -7.15 -13.14 -15.43
C VAL A 98 -7.51 -11.74 -14.98
N ARG A 99 -8.16 -10.97 -15.86
CA ARG A 99 -8.59 -9.60 -15.60
C ARG A 99 -10.10 -9.50 -15.71
N ALA A 100 -10.72 -8.81 -14.75
CA ALA A 100 -12.10 -8.36 -14.88
C ALA A 100 -12.10 -6.98 -15.56
N VAL A 101 -12.87 -6.84 -16.63
CA VAL A 101 -12.92 -5.62 -17.44
C VAL A 101 -14.37 -5.23 -17.70
N PHE A 102 -14.66 -3.94 -17.55
CA PHE A 102 -15.94 -3.36 -17.96
C PHE A 102 -15.80 -2.69 -19.33
N ARG A 103 -16.60 -3.12 -20.30
CA ARG A 103 -16.86 -2.33 -21.51
C ARG A 103 -17.96 -1.34 -21.16
N THR A 104 -17.67 -0.05 -21.24
CA THR A 104 -18.62 1.03 -20.98
C THR A 104 -18.79 1.89 -22.22
N VAL A 105 -19.76 2.81 -22.20
CA VAL A 105 -19.95 3.80 -23.27
C VAL A 105 -18.73 4.73 -23.47
N THR A 106 -17.86 4.85 -22.46
CA THR A 106 -16.62 5.65 -22.53
C THR A 106 -15.36 4.80 -22.78
N GLY A 107 -15.52 3.50 -23.02
CA GLY A 107 -14.42 2.57 -23.34
C GLY A 107 -14.22 1.47 -22.29
N LEU A 108 -13.09 0.77 -22.40
CA LEU A 108 -12.72 -0.32 -21.50
C LEU A 108 -12.17 0.22 -20.18
N LYS A 109 -12.65 -0.33 -19.06
CA LYS A 109 -12.19 0.00 -17.71
C LYS A 109 -11.77 -1.29 -17.02
N ARG A 110 -10.48 -1.46 -16.75
CA ARG A 110 -9.98 -2.58 -15.95
C ARG A 110 -10.51 -2.47 -14.53
N ALA A 111 -10.96 -3.58 -13.96
CA ALA A 111 -11.70 -3.64 -12.69
C ALA A 111 -10.89 -4.32 -11.57
N ALA A 112 -10.20 -5.40 -11.89
CA ALA A 112 -9.43 -6.21 -10.97
C ALA A 112 -8.59 -7.21 -11.76
N GLU A 113 -7.64 -7.84 -11.09
CA GLU A 113 -6.88 -8.94 -11.66
C GLU A 113 -6.36 -9.92 -10.61
N THR A 114 -6.09 -11.15 -11.04
CA THR A 114 -5.48 -12.18 -10.21
C THR A 114 -4.73 -13.20 -11.08
N VAL A 115 -3.74 -13.87 -10.51
CA VAL A 115 -3.14 -15.06 -11.14
C VAL A 115 -4.02 -16.26 -10.77
N ALA A 116 -4.79 -16.73 -11.73
CA ALA A 116 -5.65 -17.90 -11.59
C ALA A 116 -4.85 -19.18 -11.84
N GLU A 117 -5.20 -20.26 -11.14
CA GLU A 117 -4.58 -21.58 -11.32
C GLU A 117 -5.62 -22.61 -11.81
N SER A 118 -5.16 -23.68 -12.47
CA SER A 118 -6.04 -24.80 -12.80
C SER A 118 -6.40 -25.64 -11.58
N LYS A 119 -7.56 -26.31 -11.63
CA LYS A 119 -8.05 -27.29 -10.64
C LYS A 119 -8.40 -26.74 -9.25
N CYS A 120 -8.24 -25.44 -9.03
CA CYS A 120 -8.74 -24.73 -7.86
C CYS A 120 -9.24 -23.33 -8.27
N TRP A 121 -9.87 -22.62 -7.33
CA TRP A 121 -10.48 -21.31 -7.52
C TRP A 121 -9.64 -20.23 -6.86
N SER A 122 -9.28 -19.21 -7.63
CA SER A 122 -8.52 -18.05 -7.18
C SER A 122 -9.44 -16.84 -7.04
N MET A 123 -9.35 -16.12 -5.93
CA MET A 123 -10.13 -14.91 -5.75
C MET A 123 -9.52 -13.76 -6.56
N LEU A 124 -10.39 -13.02 -7.23
CA LEU A 124 -10.11 -11.76 -7.89
C LEU A 124 -10.91 -10.69 -7.16
N LYS A 125 -10.23 -9.63 -6.69
CA LYS A 125 -10.87 -8.49 -6.01
C LYS A 125 -10.28 -7.20 -6.54
N GLY A 126 -11.15 -6.22 -6.79
CA GLY A 126 -10.75 -4.91 -7.26
C GLY A 126 -11.82 -3.86 -7.05
N GLY A 127 -11.59 -2.68 -7.60
CA GLY A 127 -12.58 -1.61 -7.58
C GLY A 127 -12.33 -0.59 -8.67
N LEU A 128 -13.39 0.06 -9.15
CA LEU A 128 -13.33 1.04 -10.23
C LEU A 128 -14.19 2.25 -9.93
N THR A 129 -13.78 3.39 -10.51
CA THR A 129 -14.57 4.62 -10.58
C THR A 129 -15.05 4.80 -12.02
N VAL A 130 -16.33 5.11 -12.20
CA VAL A 130 -16.96 5.30 -13.51
C VAL A 130 -17.68 6.64 -13.54
N ASP A 131 -17.35 7.44 -14.55
CA ASP A 131 -17.80 8.82 -14.79
C ASP A 131 -18.94 8.91 -15.81
N ALA A 132 -19.60 7.79 -16.12
CA ALA A 132 -20.64 7.72 -17.14
C ALA A 132 -21.80 6.79 -16.78
N SER A 133 -22.99 7.13 -17.30
CA SER A 133 -24.19 6.28 -17.31
C SER A 133 -24.30 5.52 -18.62
N GLY A 134 -24.69 4.25 -18.55
CA GLY A 134 -25.10 3.50 -19.72
C GLY A 134 -25.00 1.98 -19.55
N PRO A 135 -25.37 1.22 -20.59
CA PRO A 135 -25.07 -0.20 -20.64
C PRO A 135 -23.56 -0.44 -20.44
N ALA A 136 -23.24 -1.49 -19.71
CA ALA A 136 -21.89 -1.95 -19.53
C ALA A 136 -21.82 -3.47 -19.60
N GLU A 137 -20.69 -4.01 -20.01
CA GLU A 137 -20.46 -5.44 -20.05
C GLU A 137 -19.29 -5.76 -19.15
N LEU A 138 -19.51 -6.54 -18.10
CA LEU A 138 -18.44 -7.18 -17.34
C LEU A 138 -18.03 -8.45 -18.09
N PHE A 139 -16.74 -8.56 -18.40
CA PHE A 139 -16.16 -9.78 -18.94
C PHE A 139 -14.82 -10.07 -18.26
N PHE A 140 -14.38 -11.31 -18.39
CA PHE A 140 -13.12 -11.80 -17.86
C PHE A 140 -12.22 -12.19 -19.01
N GLU A 141 -11.00 -11.68 -19.02
CA GLU A 141 -10.06 -11.89 -20.12
C GLU A 141 -8.69 -12.38 -19.60
N THR A 142 -7.96 -13.02 -20.50
CA THR A 142 -6.55 -13.38 -20.35
C THR A 142 -5.83 -13.11 -21.66
N ASP A 143 -4.52 -12.89 -21.61
CA ASP A 143 -3.72 -12.56 -22.80
C ASP A 143 -3.55 -13.79 -23.73
N ASN A 144 -3.71 -15.01 -23.20
CA ASN A 144 -3.61 -16.25 -23.96
C ASN A 144 -4.99 -16.77 -24.37
N THR A 145 -5.35 -16.60 -25.65
CA THR A 145 -6.66 -17.00 -26.19
C THR A 145 -6.94 -18.51 -26.17
N SER A 146 -5.92 -19.34 -25.93
CA SER A 146 -6.09 -20.80 -25.79
C SER A 146 -6.50 -21.23 -24.38
N VAL A 147 -6.46 -20.31 -23.40
CA VAL A 147 -6.83 -20.58 -22.01
C VAL A 147 -8.33 -20.38 -21.83
N GLU A 148 -9.02 -21.41 -21.35
CA GLU A 148 -10.41 -21.29 -20.92
C GLU A 148 -10.45 -20.67 -19.52
N VAL A 149 -11.38 -19.75 -19.29
CA VAL A 149 -11.60 -19.09 -18.00
C VAL A 149 -12.98 -19.47 -17.49
N TRP A 150 -13.02 -20.10 -16.31
CA TRP A 150 -14.24 -20.32 -15.55
C TRP A 150 -14.38 -19.26 -14.47
N VAL A 151 -15.61 -18.83 -14.23
CA VAL A 151 -15.94 -17.75 -13.30
C VAL A 151 -17.13 -18.17 -12.46
N ASP A 152 -17.10 -17.85 -11.17
CA ASP A 152 -18.17 -18.09 -10.22
C ASP A 152 -18.22 -16.96 -9.19
N SER A 153 -19.34 -16.84 -8.49
CA SER A 153 -19.53 -16.04 -7.30
C SER A 153 -19.13 -14.58 -7.50
N VAL A 154 -19.66 -14.00 -8.59
CA VAL A 154 -19.34 -12.64 -9.05
C VAL A 154 -20.18 -11.61 -8.30
N SER A 155 -19.53 -10.53 -7.86
CA SER A 155 -20.17 -9.42 -7.18
C SER A 155 -19.75 -8.09 -7.77
N LEU A 156 -20.71 -7.18 -7.85
CA LEU A 156 -20.50 -5.78 -8.20
C LEU A 156 -21.30 -4.92 -7.24
N GLN A 157 -20.63 -4.30 -6.28
CA GLN A 157 -21.28 -3.51 -5.24
C GLN A 157 -20.94 -2.03 -5.41
N PRO A 158 -21.92 -1.17 -5.77
CA PRO A 158 -21.75 0.28 -5.74
C PRO A 158 -21.66 0.78 -4.30
N PHE A 159 -20.95 1.89 -4.12
CA PHE A 159 -21.00 2.65 -2.88
C PHE A 159 -20.85 4.14 -3.15
N THR A 160 -21.51 4.93 -2.32
CA THR A 160 -21.50 6.40 -2.31
C THR A 160 -20.34 6.94 -1.47
N GLN A 161 -20.06 8.23 -1.60
CA GLN A 161 -19.11 8.91 -0.71
C GLN A 161 -19.55 8.87 0.76
N GLU A 162 -20.85 8.99 1.05
CA GLU A 162 -21.36 8.86 2.41
C GLU A 162 -21.14 7.45 2.99
N GLU A 163 -21.37 6.41 2.19
CA GLU A 163 -21.08 5.03 2.59
C GLU A 163 -19.57 4.81 2.80
N TRP A 164 -18.73 5.36 1.94
CA TRP A 164 -17.27 5.35 2.13
C TRP A 164 -16.87 5.95 3.49
N MET A 165 -17.39 7.13 3.83
CA MET A 165 -17.14 7.77 5.11
C MET A 165 -17.68 6.96 6.29
N SER A 166 -18.85 6.34 6.13
CA SER A 166 -19.42 5.43 7.14
C SER A 166 -18.50 4.23 7.41
N HIS A 167 -17.98 3.57 6.36
CA HIS A 167 -17.02 2.47 6.51
C HIS A 167 -15.74 2.88 7.23
N HIS A 168 -15.25 4.10 6.95
CA HIS A 168 -14.07 4.65 7.62
C HIS A 168 -14.32 4.82 9.13
N VAL A 169 -15.48 5.39 9.51
CA VAL A 169 -15.89 5.50 10.92
C VAL A 169 -16.04 4.13 11.56
N GLU A 170 -16.65 3.16 10.88
CA GLU A 170 -16.80 1.79 11.37
C GLU A 170 -15.43 1.15 11.67
N SER A 171 -14.46 1.29 10.76
CA SER A 171 -13.09 0.78 10.94
C SER A 171 -12.35 1.47 12.11
N ILE A 172 -12.52 2.79 12.24
CA ILE A 172 -11.98 3.54 13.37
C ILE A 172 -12.58 3.03 14.69
N GLU A 173 -13.89 2.83 14.78
CA GLU A 173 -14.54 2.35 16.00
C GLU A 173 -14.12 0.93 16.38
N LYS A 174 -13.79 0.06 15.41
CA LYS A 174 -13.22 -1.28 15.67
C LYS A 174 -11.83 -1.22 16.30
N THR A 175 -11.05 -0.18 16.03
CA THR A 175 -9.65 -0.06 16.49
C THR A 175 -9.46 0.89 17.67
N LYS A 176 -10.43 1.78 17.92
CA LYS A 176 -10.41 2.72 19.05
C LYS A 176 -10.36 1.98 20.38
N ARG A 177 -9.35 2.30 21.19
CA ARG A 177 -9.31 1.89 22.60
C ARG A 177 -10.28 2.75 23.41
N ARG A 178 -11.20 2.11 24.12
CA ARG A 178 -12.11 2.80 25.04
C ARG A 178 -11.38 3.10 26.34
N VAL A 179 -11.21 4.39 26.65
CA VAL A 179 -10.63 4.85 27.91
C VAL A 179 -11.73 5.43 28.77
N ARG A 180 -11.79 5.02 30.04
CA ARG A 180 -12.67 5.62 31.04
C ARG A 180 -11.81 6.50 31.95
N ILE A 181 -12.11 7.80 31.99
CA ILE A 181 -11.44 8.76 32.87
C ILE A 181 -12.36 9.01 34.07
N ARG A 182 -11.85 8.80 35.28
CA ARG A 182 -12.54 9.13 36.53
C ARG A 182 -11.73 10.20 37.24
N VAL A 183 -12.38 11.30 37.63
CA VAL A 183 -11.76 12.38 38.40
C VAL A 183 -12.18 12.20 39.86
N GLU A 184 -11.20 12.11 40.75
CA GLU A 184 -11.41 11.91 42.18
C GLU A 184 -10.62 12.96 42.97
N ALA A 185 -11.21 13.42 44.07
CA ALA A 185 -10.56 14.23 45.09
C ALA A 185 -10.84 13.59 46.45
N GLU A 186 -9.80 13.37 47.26
CA GLU A 186 -9.91 12.72 48.58
C GLU A 186 -10.65 11.36 48.56
N GLY A 187 -10.48 10.59 47.47
CA GLY A 187 -11.14 9.29 47.28
C GLY A 187 -12.61 9.38 46.86
N ASN A 188 -13.15 10.58 46.65
CA ASN A 188 -14.53 10.79 46.22
C ASN A 188 -14.61 11.27 44.76
N PRO A 189 -15.59 10.79 43.97
CA PRO A 189 -15.81 11.26 42.61
C PRO A 189 -16.14 12.76 42.57
N VAL A 190 -15.46 13.50 41.71
CA VAL A 190 -15.76 14.92 41.47
C VAL A 190 -16.71 15.05 40.29
N VAL A 191 -17.93 15.51 40.55
CA VAL A 191 -18.94 15.81 39.51
C VAL A 191 -18.63 17.14 38.83
N ASN A 192 -19.04 17.29 37.56
CA ASN A 192 -18.90 18.53 36.77
C ASN A 192 -17.46 19.05 36.56
N SER A 193 -16.47 18.15 36.59
CA SER A 193 -15.07 18.50 36.27
C SER A 193 -14.89 18.81 34.78
N LYS A 194 -14.12 19.85 34.46
CA LYS A 194 -13.69 20.13 33.09
C LYS A 194 -12.40 19.36 32.79
N ILE A 195 -12.45 18.46 31.81
CA ILE A 195 -11.29 17.66 31.36
C ILE A 195 -10.86 18.18 29.99
N SER A 196 -9.56 18.38 29.79
CA SER A 196 -8.97 18.61 28.47
C SER A 196 -8.04 17.44 28.12
N ILE A 197 -8.18 16.89 26.92
CA ILE A 197 -7.33 15.80 26.41
C ILE A 197 -6.59 16.32 25.19
N HIS A 198 -5.26 16.22 25.23
CA HIS A 198 -4.39 16.58 24.12
C HIS A 198 -3.64 15.34 23.65
N GLN A 199 -3.86 14.93 22.40
CA GLN A 199 -3.09 13.86 21.78
C GLN A 199 -1.65 14.33 21.57
N LYS A 200 -0.68 13.66 22.22
CA LYS A 200 0.75 14.00 22.08
C LYS A 200 1.45 13.28 20.94
N ALA A 201 0.95 12.11 20.54
CA ALA A 201 1.50 11.30 19.47
C ALA A 201 0.42 10.41 18.83
N SER A 202 0.62 10.03 17.57
CA SER A 202 -0.16 8.97 16.92
C SER A 202 0.24 7.60 17.46
N GLY A 203 -0.73 6.69 17.60
CA GLY A 203 -0.46 5.27 17.89
C GLY A 203 0.01 4.48 16.67
N LYS A 204 0.09 5.12 15.49
CA LYS A 204 0.59 4.55 14.23
C LYS A 204 1.80 5.36 13.75
N PRO A 205 2.79 4.73 13.09
CA PRO A 205 3.87 5.43 12.43
C PRO A 205 3.33 6.47 11.44
N ILE A 206 3.66 7.74 11.64
CA ILE A 206 3.43 8.82 10.68
C ILE A 206 4.76 9.51 10.50
N GLY A 207 5.23 9.57 9.25
CA GLY A 207 6.55 10.07 8.92
C GLY A 207 6.55 10.90 7.64
N CYS A 208 7.71 11.47 7.35
CA CYS A 208 8.01 12.20 6.13
C CYS A 208 9.47 11.93 5.76
N ALA A 209 9.77 11.90 4.47
CA ALA A 209 11.15 11.77 3.99
C ALA A 209 11.98 12.99 4.40
N VAL A 210 13.28 12.77 4.56
CA VAL A 210 14.25 13.83 4.87
C VAL A 210 15.46 13.70 3.97
N ASN A 211 16.02 14.84 3.58
CA ASN A 211 17.28 14.91 2.84
C ASN A 211 18.34 15.72 3.60
N LYS A 212 19.56 15.71 3.05
CA LYS A 212 20.73 16.43 3.57
C LYS A 212 20.49 17.91 3.90
N GLY A 213 19.52 18.56 3.25
CA GLY A 213 19.17 19.95 3.50
C GLY A 213 18.73 20.21 4.93
N ILE A 214 18.32 19.18 5.68
CA ILE A 214 17.97 19.30 7.10
C ILE A 214 19.16 19.67 7.99
N LEU A 215 20.39 19.28 7.62
CA LEU A 215 21.56 19.44 8.51
C LEU A 215 21.91 20.91 8.75
N ASP A 216 21.76 21.75 7.72
CA ASP A 216 22.17 23.16 7.76
C ASP A 216 20.98 24.12 7.86
N ASN A 217 19.75 23.60 7.97
CA ASN A 217 18.53 24.41 8.00
C ASN A 217 17.74 24.22 9.30
N VAL A 218 17.96 25.11 10.27
CA VAL A 218 17.25 25.12 11.56
C VAL A 218 15.74 25.26 11.40
N GLY A 219 15.28 26.01 10.39
CA GLY A 219 13.85 26.13 10.08
C GLY A 219 13.23 24.80 9.67
N TYR A 220 13.92 24.05 8.81
CA TYR A 220 13.53 22.71 8.38
C TYR A 220 13.57 21.72 9.57
N GLN A 221 14.62 21.73 10.39
CA GLN A 221 14.71 20.90 11.60
C GLN A 221 13.52 21.12 12.52
N ASN A 222 13.22 22.38 12.86
CA ASN A 222 12.10 22.72 13.74
C ASN A 222 10.75 22.34 13.14
N TRP A 223 10.56 22.56 11.84
CA TRP A 223 9.33 22.18 11.15
C TRP A 223 9.12 20.66 11.15
N PHE A 224 10.17 19.90 10.83
CA PHE A 224 10.12 18.44 10.70
C PHE A 224 9.94 17.75 12.06
N THR A 225 10.81 18.07 13.02
CA THR A 225 10.87 17.40 14.33
C THR A 225 9.67 17.69 15.22
N SER A 226 8.91 18.76 14.94
CA SER A 226 7.65 19.06 15.63
C SER A 226 6.44 18.29 15.10
N ARG A 227 6.56 17.61 13.94
CA ARG A 227 5.44 16.97 13.23
C ARG A 227 5.57 15.46 13.13
N PHE A 228 6.78 14.95 12.91
CA PHE A 228 7.00 13.56 12.55
C PHE A 228 7.78 12.81 13.62
N THR A 229 7.37 11.57 13.87
CA THR A 229 8.06 10.64 14.77
C THR A 229 8.78 9.53 14.02
N HIS A 230 8.61 9.48 12.70
CA HIS A 230 9.21 8.51 11.80
C HIS A 230 9.76 9.21 10.56
N THR A 231 10.79 8.64 9.93
CA THR A 231 11.36 9.17 8.70
C THR A 231 12.03 8.08 7.86
N THR A 232 12.34 8.43 6.63
CA THR A 232 13.17 7.72 5.66
C THR A 232 14.12 8.75 5.04
N PHE A 233 15.35 8.37 4.72
CA PHE A 233 16.28 9.28 4.05
C PHE A 233 16.08 9.20 2.54
N GLU A 234 15.91 10.34 1.86
CA GLU A 234 15.58 10.38 0.42
C GLU A 234 16.64 9.66 -0.43
N ASN A 235 17.92 9.94 -0.18
CA ASN A 235 19.02 9.42 -1.00
C ASN A 235 20.26 9.00 -0.20
N GLU A 236 20.35 9.43 1.06
CA GLU A 236 21.59 9.41 1.85
C GLU A 236 22.05 8.01 2.22
N MET A 237 21.15 7.02 2.22
CA MET A 237 21.46 5.62 2.45
C MET A 237 21.56 4.78 1.16
N LYS A 238 21.18 5.31 -0.01
CA LYS A 238 21.20 4.57 -1.28
C LYS A 238 22.64 4.21 -1.69
N TRP A 239 22.80 3.11 -2.45
CA TRP A 239 24.13 2.54 -2.72
C TRP A 239 25.02 3.49 -3.53
N TYR A 240 24.46 4.16 -4.54
CA TYR A 240 25.21 5.14 -5.34
C TYR A 240 25.70 6.34 -4.53
N THR A 241 25.01 6.71 -3.44
CA THR A 241 25.43 7.78 -2.54
C THR A 241 26.54 7.33 -1.61
N THR A 242 26.45 6.11 -1.11
CA THR A 242 27.32 5.59 -0.04
C THR A 242 28.54 4.82 -0.55
N GLU A 243 28.58 4.43 -1.83
CA GLU A 243 29.77 3.82 -2.47
C GLU A 243 29.92 4.27 -3.95
N PRO A 244 30.11 5.57 -4.23
CA PRO A 244 30.22 6.07 -5.61
C PRO A 244 31.47 5.54 -6.33
N VAL A 245 32.50 5.13 -5.59
CA VAL A 245 33.71 4.50 -6.10
C VAL A 245 33.86 3.12 -5.46
N ARG A 246 34.01 2.07 -6.28
CA ARG A 246 34.13 0.67 -5.82
C ARG A 246 35.13 0.56 -4.67
N GLY A 247 34.68 0.03 -3.53
CA GLY A 247 35.53 -0.19 -2.36
C GLY A 247 35.67 1.00 -1.42
N LYS A 248 35.20 2.20 -1.79
CA LYS A 248 35.30 3.42 -0.98
C LYS A 248 33.92 3.82 -0.48
N GLU A 249 33.53 3.22 0.64
CA GLU A 249 32.27 3.54 1.29
C GLU A 249 32.37 4.82 2.12
N ASP A 250 31.37 5.68 2.02
CA ASP A 250 31.22 6.89 2.83
C ASP A 250 29.79 6.95 3.40
N TYR A 251 29.70 6.86 4.71
CA TYR A 251 28.45 6.95 5.45
C TYR A 251 28.36 8.22 6.31
N SER A 252 29.26 9.18 6.14
CA SER A 252 29.30 10.41 6.95
C SER A 252 27.99 11.21 6.89
N LEU A 253 27.38 11.27 5.70
CA LEU A 253 26.12 11.96 5.46
C LEU A 253 24.93 11.28 6.18
N PRO A 254 24.60 9.99 5.94
CA PRO A 254 23.54 9.32 6.69
C PRO A 254 23.83 9.25 8.20
N ASP A 255 25.09 9.18 8.65
CA ASP A 255 25.44 9.22 10.08
C ASP A 255 25.08 10.56 10.74
N SER A 256 25.26 11.66 10.01
CA SER A 256 24.93 13.01 10.49
C SER A 256 23.42 13.18 10.66
N ILE A 257 22.64 12.72 9.67
CA ILE A 257 21.16 12.77 9.74
C ILE A 257 20.65 11.81 10.82
N MET A 258 21.21 10.60 10.93
CA MET A 258 20.86 9.63 11.98
C MET A 258 21.08 10.21 13.39
N THR A 259 22.19 10.94 13.59
CA THR A 259 22.47 11.63 14.85
C THR A 259 21.40 12.65 15.20
N LEU A 260 20.97 13.48 14.23
CA LEU A 260 19.88 14.42 14.42
C LEU A 260 18.56 13.70 14.74
N MET A 261 18.20 12.66 13.98
CA MET A 261 16.96 11.90 14.23
C MET A 261 16.93 11.29 15.63
N LYS A 262 18.07 10.74 16.08
CA LYS A 262 18.22 10.19 17.42
C LYS A 262 18.04 11.24 18.51
N GLN A 263 18.58 12.45 18.34
CA GLN A 263 18.41 13.56 19.29
C GLN A 263 16.92 13.92 19.49
N HIS A 264 16.12 13.79 18.44
CA HIS A 264 14.68 14.10 18.46
C HIS A 264 13.79 12.87 18.68
N ASN A 265 14.35 11.69 18.97
CA ASN A 265 13.62 10.43 19.11
C ASN A 265 12.76 10.06 17.88
N ILE A 266 13.28 10.35 16.68
CA ILE A 266 12.63 10.04 15.42
C ILE A 266 13.16 8.70 14.93
N ALA A 267 12.25 7.77 14.66
CA ALA A 267 12.58 6.44 14.18
C ALA A 267 12.86 6.45 12.67
N VAL A 268 13.90 5.76 12.21
CA VAL A 268 14.35 5.77 10.81
C VAL A 268 14.06 4.42 10.14
N ARG A 269 13.38 4.43 9.00
CA ARG A 269 13.34 3.29 8.07
C ARG A 269 14.57 3.37 7.15
N GLY A 270 15.30 2.26 7.02
CA GLY A 270 16.43 2.19 6.11
C GLY A 270 15.96 2.03 4.67
N HIS A 271 16.30 2.99 3.81
CA HIS A 271 15.95 2.99 2.39
C HIS A 271 17.18 3.38 1.55
N ASN A 272 17.70 2.50 0.71
CA ASN A 272 17.44 1.07 0.61
C ASN A 272 18.78 0.32 0.55
N ILE A 273 18.77 -1.00 0.73
CA ILE A 273 20.00 -1.80 0.60
C ILE A 273 20.37 -1.90 -0.87
N PHE A 274 19.41 -2.33 -1.69
CA PHE A 274 19.49 -2.45 -3.13
C PHE A 274 18.26 -1.82 -3.80
N TRP A 275 18.47 -1.12 -4.91
CA TRP A 275 17.42 -0.65 -5.80
C TRP A 275 17.59 -1.37 -7.13
N ASP A 276 16.61 -2.15 -7.57
CA ASP A 276 16.80 -3.05 -8.69
C ASP A 276 16.80 -2.36 -10.07
N ASP A 277 16.43 -1.08 -10.14
CA ASP A 277 16.60 -0.27 -11.34
C ASP A 277 18.10 -0.05 -11.67
N PRO A 278 18.58 -0.50 -12.85
CA PRO A 278 19.96 -0.29 -13.29
C PRO A 278 20.41 1.19 -13.31
N HIS A 279 19.49 2.13 -13.48
CA HIS A 279 19.78 3.57 -13.51
C HIS A 279 20.30 4.08 -12.16
N TYR A 280 19.82 3.50 -11.07
CA TYR A 280 20.15 3.91 -9.72
C TYR A 280 21.18 2.99 -9.04
N GLN A 281 21.98 2.30 -9.84
CA GLN A 281 23.16 1.60 -9.35
C GLN A 281 24.38 2.55 -9.30
N PRO A 282 25.36 2.33 -8.41
CA PRO A 282 26.65 3.00 -8.55
C PRO A 282 27.22 2.77 -9.96
N ASN A 283 27.78 3.79 -10.62
CA ASN A 283 28.20 3.72 -12.03
C ASN A 283 29.14 2.54 -12.39
N TRP A 284 29.87 2.00 -11.41
CA TRP A 284 30.79 0.86 -11.59
C TRP A 284 30.11 -0.52 -11.48
N VAL A 285 28.88 -0.59 -10.96
CA VAL A 285 28.14 -1.84 -10.72
C VAL A 285 27.55 -2.45 -12.00
N PRO A 286 26.94 -1.67 -12.92
CA PRO A 286 26.35 -2.24 -14.14
C PRO A 286 27.34 -3.01 -15.04
N SER A 287 28.64 -2.71 -15.00
CA SER A 287 29.66 -3.41 -15.80
C SER A 287 30.19 -4.71 -15.17
N LEU A 288 29.82 -5.02 -13.92
CA LEU A 288 30.37 -6.18 -13.23
C LEU A 288 29.85 -7.50 -13.81
N GLN A 289 30.76 -8.46 -13.88
CA GLN A 289 30.45 -9.86 -14.16
C GLN A 289 29.82 -10.53 -12.93
N PRO A 290 29.08 -11.65 -13.08
CA PRO A 290 28.30 -12.26 -12.00
C PRO A 290 29.06 -12.48 -10.68
N ASN A 291 30.29 -12.99 -10.73
CA ASN A 291 31.11 -13.22 -9.52
C ASN A 291 31.48 -11.91 -8.81
N ASP A 292 31.88 -10.89 -9.55
CA ASP A 292 32.20 -9.57 -9.00
C ASP A 292 30.97 -8.86 -8.45
N LEU A 293 29.82 -9.00 -9.14
CA LEU A 293 28.55 -8.44 -8.70
C LEU A 293 28.07 -9.11 -7.42
N SER A 294 28.14 -10.44 -7.34
CA SER A 294 27.81 -11.20 -6.13
C SER A 294 28.70 -10.76 -4.96
N ALA A 295 30.02 -10.63 -5.18
CA ALA A 295 30.93 -10.14 -4.16
C ALA A 295 30.62 -8.69 -3.71
N ALA A 296 30.29 -7.80 -4.66
CA ALA A 296 29.92 -6.42 -4.37
C ALA A 296 28.59 -6.34 -3.59
N ALA A 297 27.56 -7.08 -4.01
CA ALA A 297 26.28 -7.14 -3.31
C ALA A 297 26.45 -7.72 -1.89
N ASN A 298 27.22 -8.80 -1.74
CA ASN A 298 27.54 -9.37 -0.44
C ASN A 298 28.26 -8.36 0.47
N LYS A 299 29.21 -7.58 -0.06
CA LYS A 299 29.88 -6.54 0.72
C LYS A 299 28.88 -5.45 1.13
N ARG A 300 28.06 -4.97 0.20
CA ARG A 300 27.06 -3.91 0.42
C ARG A 300 26.10 -4.25 1.55
N ILE A 301 25.41 -5.39 1.47
CA ILE A 301 24.42 -5.80 2.47
C ILE A 301 25.05 -5.97 3.85
N ASN A 302 26.23 -6.61 3.93
CA ASN A 302 26.93 -6.79 5.20
C ASN A 302 27.36 -5.45 5.80
N SER A 303 27.87 -4.52 4.98
CA SER A 303 28.38 -3.23 5.46
C SER A 303 27.26 -2.35 6.01
N ILE A 304 26.24 -2.04 5.20
CA ILE A 304 25.18 -1.11 5.59
C ILE A 304 24.35 -1.65 6.75
N MET A 305 23.96 -2.94 6.70
CA MET A 305 23.14 -3.51 7.77
C MET A 305 23.91 -3.69 9.08
N THR A 306 25.18 -4.10 9.04
CA THR A 306 25.98 -4.19 10.28
C THR A 306 26.15 -2.83 10.92
N LYS A 307 26.39 -1.78 10.11
CA LYS A 307 26.57 -0.42 10.59
C LYS A 307 25.32 0.14 11.28
N TYR A 308 24.14 -0.05 10.70
CA TYR A 308 22.87 0.51 11.20
C TYR A 308 22.02 -0.48 12.01
N LYS A 309 22.57 -1.65 12.36
CA LYS A 309 21.91 -2.63 13.22
C LYS A 309 21.44 -2.00 14.52
N GLY A 310 20.15 -2.18 14.84
CA GLY A 310 19.51 -1.58 16.03
C GLY A 310 19.33 -0.06 15.99
N GLN A 311 19.63 0.61 14.86
CA GLN A 311 19.42 2.05 14.69
C GLN A 311 18.25 2.38 13.75
N VAL A 312 17.85 1.42 12.90
CA VAL A 312 16.68 1.53 12.02
C VAL A 312 15.57 0.59 12.46
N ILE A 313 14.33 0.89 12.07
CA ILE A 313 13.13 0.11 12.43
C ILE A 313 12.69 -0.90 11.36
N GLY A 314 13.45 -1.00 10.27
CA GLY A 314 13.14 -1.83 9.12
C GLY A 314 14.03 -1.44 7.93
N TRP A 315 14.14 -2.35 6.96
CA TRP A 315 14.87 -2.12 5.72
C TRP A 315 14.00 -2.40 4.51
N ASP A 316 14.00 -1.47 3.56
CA ASP A 316 13.67 -1.78 2.17
C ASP A 316 14.87 -2.53 1.59
N VAL A 317 14.74 -3.86 1.47
CA VAL A 317 15.88 -4.75 1.14
C VAL A 317 16.19 -4.69 -0.35
N VAL A 318 15.15 -4.84 -1.17
CA VAL A 318 15.22 -4.67 -2.62
C VAL A 318 14.06 -3.78 -3.03
N ASN A 319 14.37 -2.59 -3.53
CA ASN A 319 13.40 -1.65 -4.11
C ASN A 319 13.10 -2.07 -5.56
N GLU A 320 11.83 -2.06 -5.94
CA GLU A 320 11.36 -2.08 -7.34
C GLU A 320 11.69 -3.35 -8.15
N ASN A 321 11.74 -4.50 -7.48
CA ASN A 321 12.08 -5.78 -8.11
C ASN A 321 10.87 -6.54 -8.73
N LEU A 322 9.74 -5.86 -8.92
CA LEU A 322 8.70 -6.25 -9.88
C LEU A 322 8.90 -5.57 -11.24
N HIS A 323 9.23 -4.27 -11.24
CA HIS A 323 9.47 -3.52 -12.48
C HIS A 323 10.82 -3.84 -13.10
N PHE A 324 11.83 -4.09 -12.27
CA PHE A 324 13.19 -4.38 -12.69
C PHE A 324 13.61 -5.78 -12.27
N ASN A 325 14.72 -6.23 -12.85
CA ASN A 325 15.32 -7.55 -12.60
C ASN A 325 16.86 -7.51 -12.72
N PHE A 326 17.50 -6.40 -12.34
CA PHE A 326 18.93 -6.20 -12.54
C PHE A 326 19.74 -7.29 -11.85
N PHE A 327 19.44 -7.59 -10.58
CA PHE A 327 20.16 -8.63 -9.85
C PHE A 327 19.82 -10.02 -10.38
N GLU A 328 18.54 -10.33 -10.62
CA GLU A 328 18.10 -11.63 -11.11
C GLU A 328 18.67 -11.97 -12.48
N SER A 329 18.72 -10.99 -13.40
CA SER A 329 19.25 -11.17 -14.75
C SER A 329 20.74 -11.54 -14.79
N LYS A 330 21.49 -11.21 -13.72
CA LYS A 330 22.94 -11.44 -13.64
C LYS A 330 23.36 -12.51 -12.65
N LEU A 331 22.64 -12.65 -11.54
CA LEU A 331 22.95 -13.56 -10.44
C LEU A 331 22.02 -14.78 -10.40
N GLY A 332 20.97 -14.79 -11.22
CA GLY A 332 19.97 -15.86 -11.29
C GLY A 332 18.67 -15.52 -10.56
N PRO A 333 17.60 -16.32 -10.79
CA PRO A 333 16.24 -16.00 -10.35
C PRO A 333 16.07 -15.84 -8.82
N ASP A 334 16.95 -16.45 -8.03
CA ASP A 334 16.88 -16.41 -6.56
C ASP A 334 17.68 -15.24 -5.93
N ALA A 335 18.17 -14.29 -6.73
CA ALA A 335 19.02 -13.20 -6.25
C ALA A 335 18.35 -12.38 -5.14
N SER A 336 17.15 -11.86 -5.38
CA SER A 336 16.38 -11.13 -4.36
C SER A 336 16.18 -11.98 -3.10
N ALA A 337 15.74 -13.23 -3.26
CA ALA A 337 15.48 -14.13 -2.13
C ALA A 337 16.73 -14.40 -1.28
N THR A 338 17.90 -14.48 -1.93
CA THR A 338 19.21 -14.58 -1.26
C THR A 338 19.49 -13.33 -0.42
N PHE A 339 19.23 -12.12 -0.95
CA PHE A 339 19.41 -10.88 -0.20
C PHE A 339 18.52 -10.79 1.03
N TYR A 340 17.23 -11.16 0.91
CA TYR A 340 16.35 -11.23 2.08
C TYR A 340 16.85 -12.24 3.11
N LYS A 341 17.35 -13.41 2.68
CA LYS A 341 17.92 -14.42 3.58
C LYS A 341 19.18 -13.92 4.30
N MET A 342 20.02 -13.16 3.61
CA MET A 342 21.21 -12.54 4.19
C MET A 342 20.85 -11.43 5.18
N ALA A 343 19.96 -10.50 4.78
CA ALA A 343 19.45 -9.45 5.64
C ALA A 343 18.87 -10.04 6.93
N ALA A 344 18.14 -11.14 6.75
CA ALA A 344 17.62 -11.94 7.83
C ALA A 344 18.71 -12.45 8.79
N GLY A 345 19.83 -12.95 8.30
CA GLY A 345 20.94 -13.39 9.14
C GLY A 345 21.59 -12.26 9.97
N ILE A 346 21.60 -11.02 9.47
CA ILE A 346 22.32 -9.90 10.06
C ILE A 346 21.53 -9.24 11.21
N ASP A 347 20.28 -8.88 10.97
CA ASP A 347 19.39 -8.29 11.98
C ASP A 347 18.05 -9.04 12.01
N GLN A 348 17.79 -9.72 13.13
CA GLN A 348 16.60 -10.54 13.33
C GLN A 348 15.45 -9.76 14.00
N SER A 349 15.70 -8.52 14.41
CA SER A 349 14.77 -7.73 15.23
C SER A 349 13.84 -6.83 14.42
N ILE A 350 14.07 -6.70 13.11
CA ILE A 350 13.38 -5.74 12.26
C ILE A 350 12.66 -6.40 11.07
N PRO A 351 11.57 -5.78 10.58
CA PRO A 351 10.93 -6.16 9.33
C PRO A 351 11.81 -5.89 8.10
N LEU A 352 11.63 -6.74 7.08
CA LEU A 352 12.31 -6.68 5.79
C LEU A 352 11.27 -6.43 4.68
N PHE A 353 11.29 -5.22 4.13
CA PHE A 353 10.31 -4.77 3.16
C PHE A 353 10.73 -5.11 1.74
N MET A 354 9.78 -5.65 0.98
CA MET A 354 9.73 -5.48 -0.48
C MET A 354 9.00 -4.16 -0.72
N ASN A 355 9.62 -3.21 -1.41
CA ASN A 355 9.08 -1.87 -1.59
C ASN A 355 8.93 -1.61 -3.09
N GLU A 356 7.74 -1.16 -3.49
CA GLU A 356 7.35 -1.11 -4.90
C GLU A 356 6.34 0.00 -5.16
N PHE A 357 6.43 0.62 -6.34
CA PHE A 357 5.48 1.61 -6.82
C PHE A 357 4.39 0.98 -7.69
N ASN A 358 3.38 1.79 -8.03
CA ASN A 358 2.27 1.45 -8.92
C ASN A 358 1.32 0.32 -8.50
N THR A 359 1.62 -0.45 -7.46
CA THR A 359 0.75 -1.51 -6.94
C THR A 359 -0.63 -0.99 -6.51
N LEU A 360 -0.71 0.20 -5.91
CA LEU A 360 -1.96 0.86 -5.51
C LEU A 360 -2.36 2.02 -6.45
N GLU A 361 -1.41 2.55 -7.19
CA GLU A 361 -1.48 3.82 -7.90
C GLU A 361 -1.99 3.62 -9.32
N GLN A 362 -1.43 2.63 -10.03
CA GLN A 362 -1.64 2.43 -11.46
C GLN A 362 -2.20 1.04 -11.75
N LYS A 363 -3.52 0.94 -11.77
CA LYS A 363 -4.23 -0.30 -12.11
C LYS A 363 -3.90 -0.90 -13.49
N GLY A 364 -3.35 -0.08 -14.39
CA GLY A 364 -2.94 -0.50 -15.73
C GLY A 364 -1.52 -1.10 -15.79
N ASP A 365 -0.73 -0.95 -14.73
CA ASP A 365 0.66 -1.40 -14.72
C ASP A 365 0.75 -2.91 -14.46
N ALA A 366 0.95 -3.68 -15.52
CA ALA A 366 0.96 -5.14 -15.45
C ALA A 366 2.17 -5.71 -14.70
N ALA A 367 3.21 -4.93 -14.41
CA ALA A 367 4.39 -5.41 -13.70
C ALA A 367 4.15 -5.53 -12.18
N SER A 368 3.42 -4.57 -11.60
CA SER A 368 3.38 -4.32 -10.15
C SER A 368 2.03 -4.55 -9.50
N THR A 369 1.13 -5.24 -10.18
CA THR A 369 -0.23 -5.50 -9.70
C THR A 369 -0.22 -6.28 -8.37
N PRO A 370 -1.27 -6.20 -7.53
CA PRO A 370 -1.31 -6.94 -6.27
C PRO A 370 -1.04 -8.44 -6.43
N ALA A 371 -1.50 -9.02 -7.54
CA ALA A 371 -1.26 -10.43 -7.86
C ALA A 371 0.23 -10.72 -8.15
N LYS A 372 0.90 -9.86 -8.93
CA LYS A 372 2.33 -9.98 -9.22
C LYS A 372 3.20 -9.73 -8.01
N TYR A 373 2.81 -8.76 -7.18
CA TYR A 373 3.42 -8.52 -5.89
C TYR A 373 3.37 -9.77 -5.00
N LEU A 374 2.19 -10.38 -4.86
CA LEU A 374 2.01 -11.60 -4.06
C LEU A 374 2.78 -12.80 -4.62
N GLU A 375 2.85 -12.95 -5.95
CA GLU A 375 3.63 -14.00 -6.61
C GLU A 375 5.13 -13.88 -6.26
N LYS A 376 5.73 -12.70 -6.46
CA LYS A 376 7.13 -12.44 -6.09
C LYS A 376 7.37 -12.62 -4.59
N LEU A 377 6.48 -12.07 -3.76
CA LEU A 377 6.56 -12.17 -2.31
C LEU A 377 6.54 -13.63 -1.86
N LYS A 378 5.61 -14.45 -2.37
CA LYS A 378 5.50 -15.88 -2.07
C LYS A 378 6.77 -16.63 -2.46
N ASN A 379 7.36 -16.34 -3.63
CA ASN A 379 8.62 -16.97 -4.06
C ASN A 379 9.76 -16.67 -3.07
N ILE A 380 9.89 -15.41 -2.63
CA ILE A 380 10.88 -15.02 -1.62
C ILE A 380 10.58 -15.72 -0.28
N GLN A 381 9.33 -15.73 0.18
CA GLN A 381 8.93 -16.39 1.42
C GLN A 381 9.25 -17.89 1.41
N THR A 382 8.97 -18.59 0.31
CA THR A 382 9.29 -20.01 0.14
C THR A 382 10.78 -20.27 0.32
N PHE A 383 11.63 -19.45 -0.31
CA PHE A 383 13.08 -19.56 -0.17
C PHE A 383 13.56 -19.23 1.27
N MET A 384 12.95 -18.23 1.91
CA MET A 384 13.32 -17.82 3.26
C MET A 384 12.96 -18.86 4.34
N GLY A 385 11.90 -19.64 4.12
CA GLY A 385 11.37 -20.60 5.09
C GLY A 385 10.87 -19.90 6.35
N ALA A 386 11.31 -20.35 7.53
CA ALA A 386 10.85 -19.79 8.83
C ALA A 386 11.14 -18.28 9.01
N GLU A 387 12.12 -17.74 8.26
CA GLU A 387 12.47 -16.32 8.30
C GLU A 387 11.46 -15.43 7.55
N ALA A 388 10.59 -16.02 6.72
CA ALA A 388 9.57 -15.31 5.93
C ALA A 388 8.60 -14.50 6.79
N LYS A 389 8.41 -14.86 8.07
CA LYS A 389 7.57 -14.12 9.04
C LYS A 389 8.06 -12.69 9.31
N ARG A 390 9.27 -12.36 8.87
CA ARG A 390 9.88 -11.02 9.01
C ARG A 390 9.70 -10.15 7.78
N MET A 391 9.18 -10.71 6.70
CA MET A 391 8.86 -9.90 5.53
C MET A 391 7.76 -8.91 5.84
N ALA A 392 7.79 -7.78 5.17
CA ALA A 392 6.78 -6.75 5.21
C ALA A 392 6.53 -6.21 3.80
N ILE A 393 5.38 -5.58 3.62
CA ILE A 393 4.92 -5.01 2.35
C ILE A 393 5.15 -3.50 2.41
N GLY A 394 5.93 -2.97 1.49
CA GLY A 394 6.15 -1.55 1.27
C GLY A 394 5.50 -1.13 -0.04
N LEU A 395 4.66 -0.09 0.01
CA LEU A 395 3.93 0.43 -1.14
C LEU A 395 4.27 1.91 -1.25
N GLU A 396 4.97 2.32 -2.30
CA GLU A 396 5.54 3.67 -2.42
C GLU A 396 4.45 4.73 -2.42
N CYS A 397 3.34 4.51 -3.14
CA CYS A 397 2.16 5.37 -3.14
C CYS A 397 2.38 6.74 -3.81
N HIS A 398 3.07 6.75 -4.95
CA HIS A 398 3.23 7.94 -5.80
C HIS A 398 1.97 8.17 -6.66
N PHE A 399 0.96 8.84 -6.11
CA PHE A 399 -0.34 8.96 -6.77
C PHE A 399 -0.40 10.17 -7.72
N ASP A 400 -0.95 9.98 -8.92
CA ASP A 400 -1.53 11.09 -9.69
C ASP A 400 -2.92 11.41 -9.12
N VAL A 401 -3.95 10.67 -9.59
CA VAL A 401 -5.31 10.74 -9.07
C VAL A 401 -5.67 9.40 -8.41
N PRO A 402 -5.83 9.34 -7.08
CA PRO A 402 -6.04 8.08 -6.37
C PRO A 402 -7.41 7.48 -6.67
N SER A 403 -7.43 6.21 -7.07
CA SER A 403 -8.66 5.41 -7.18
C SER A 403 -8.97 4.74 -5.85
N LEU A 404 -9.78 5.39 -5.00
CA LEU A 404 -10.17 4.84 -3.68
C LEU A 404 -10.69 3.40 -3.72
N PRO A 405 -11.55 3.01 -4.70
CA PRO A 405 -12.04 1.63 -4.76
C PRO A 405 -10.92 0.64 -5.06
N TYR A 406 -10.00 0.99 -5.97
CA TYR A 406 -8.86 0.14 -6.31
C TYR A 406 -7.90 0.02 -5.13
N ILE A 407 -7.49 1.14 -4.54
CA ILE A 407 -6.60 1.19 -3.36
C ILE A 407 -7.13 0.29 -2.24
N ARG A 408 -8.43 0.43 -1.87
CA ARG A 408 -9.02 -0.38 -0.80
C ARG A 408 -8.99 -1.87 -1.14
N SER A 409 -9.39 -2.25 -2.35
CA SER A 409 -9.41 -3.66 -2.76
C SER A 409 -8.01 -4.29 -2.85
N SER A 410 -7.01 -3.54 -3.32
CA SER A 410 -5.63 -3.99 -3.38
C SER A 410 -5.05 -4.19 -1.98
N LEU A 411 -5.37 -3.28 -1.05
CA LEU A 411 -4.99 -3.43 0.36
C LEU A 411 -5.63 -4.65 1.02
N ASP A 412 -6.90 -4.96 0.75
CA ASP A 412 -7.54 -6.18 1.26
C ASP A 412 -6.80 -7.44 0.76
N THR A 413 -6.49 -7.49 -0.54
CA THR A 413 -5.76 -8.60 -1.16
C THR A 413 -4.37 -8.79 -0.56
N LEU A 414 -3.62 -7.70 -0.37
CA LEU A 414 -2.29 -7.75 0.26
C LEU A 414 -2.39 -8.10 1.76
N ALA A 415 -3.43 -7.63 2.46
CA ALA A 415 -3.63 -7.89 3.89
C ALA A 415 -3.95 -9.35 4.20
N ALA A 416 -4.45 -10.13 3.23
CA ALA A 416 -4.66 -11.56 3.37
C ALA A 416 -3.36 -12.35 3.65
N THR A 417 -2.18 -11.75 3.40
CA THR A 417 -0.88 -12.31 3.80
C THR A 417 -0.64 -12.28 5.31
N ASN A 418 -1.39 -11.47 6.06
CA ASN A 418 -1.14 -11.12 7.46
C ASN A 418 0.23 -10.49 7.74
N LEU A 419 0.93 -10.01 6.71
CA LEU A 419 2.16 -9.24 6.88
C LEU A 419 1.87 -7.78 7.19
N PRO A 420 2.78 -7.06 7.87
CA PRO A 420 2.69 -5.61 8.00
C PRO A 420 2.72 -4.95 6.62
N ILE A 421 1.80 -4.01 6.38
CA ILE A 421 1.76 -3.17 5.17
C ILE A 421 2.08 -1.73 5.59
N TRP A 422 3.03 -1.11 4.90
CA TRP A 422 3.41 0.28 5.08
C TRP A 422 3.24 1.02 3.75
N LEU A 423 2.60 2.18 3.82
CA LEU A 423 2.61 3.14 2.72
C LEU A 423 3.85 4.02 2.94
N THR A 424 4.84 3.91 2.06
CA THR A 424 6.23 4.26 2.39
C THR A 424 6.66 5.62 1.89
N GLU A 425 6.12 6.10 0.76
CA GLU A 425 6.61 7.28 0.04
C GLU A 425 5.47 8.18 -0.46
N ILE A 426 4.31 8.15 0.22
CA ILE A 426 3.07 8.79 -0.25
C ILE A 426 3.31 10.24 -0.68
N ASP A 427 3.01 10.50 -1.94
CA ASP A 427 2.73 11.82 -2.47
C ASP A 427 1.51 11.78 -3.40
N VAL A 428 0.99 12.97 -3.71
CA VAL A 428 -0.10 13.13 -4.67
C VAL A 428 0.27 14.28 -5.58
N GLN A 429 0.26 14.06 -6.90
CA GLN A 429 0.52 15.12 -7.87
C GLN A 429 -0.45 16.28 -7.66
N SER A 430 0.07 17.51 -7.76
CA SER A 430 -0.74 18.72 -7.61
C SER A 430 -1.83 18.77 -8.68
N GLY A 431 -3.08 18.88 -8.23
CA GLY A 431 -4.26 19.06 -9.08
C GLY A 431 -4.92 20.43 -8.86
N SER A 432 -5.91 20.78 -9.67
CA SER A 432 -6.59 22.09 -9.64
C SER A 432 -7.29 22.45 -8.33
N ASN A 433 -7.45 21.47 -7.43
CA ASN A 433 -8.16 21.60 -6.15
C ASN A 433 -7.24 21.53 -4.93
N GLN A 434 -5.92 21.66 -5.12
CA GLN A 434 -4.92 21.66 -4.04
C GLN A 434 -4.30 23.05 -3.83
#